data_AF-S4PPJ4-F1
#
_entry.id   AF-S4PPJ4-F1
#
_cell.length_a   1.000
_cell.length_b   1.000
_cell.length_c   1.000
_cell.angle_alpha   90.00
_cell.angle_beta   90.00
_cell.angle_gamma   90.00
#
_symmetry.space_group_name_H-M   'P 1'
#
loop_
_entity.id
_entity.type
_entity.pdbx_description
1 polymer ?
#
loop_
_entity_poly.entity_id
_entity_poly.type
_entity_poly.pdbx_seq_one_letter_code
_entity_poly.pdbx_strand_id
1 'polypeptide(L)' 'FTAIIGPNGSGKSNVIDSMLFVFGYRATKIRSKKISVLLHSSSKFPNITNACVAVHFCQIIDGEGEEFTVV' A
#
# COMPACT_ATOMS: atom_id res chain seq x y z
N PHE A 1 14.91 8.40 -4.27
CA PHE A 1 14.00 8.40 -3.10
C PHE A 1 12.61 8.78 -3.58
N THR A 2 11.56 8.09 -3.12
CA THR A 2 10.18 8.34 -3.56
C THR A 2 9.32 8.81 -2.39
N ALA A 3 8.57 9.89 -2.59
CA ALA A 3 7.65 10.44 -1.59
C ALA A 3 6.19 10.23 -2.01
N ILE A 4 5.32 9.94 -1.05
CA ILE A 4 3.86 9.82 -1.24
C ILE A 4 3.19 11.04 -0.59
N ILE A 5 2.60 11.93 -1.40
CA ILE A 5 2.00 13.21 -0.96
C ILE A 5 0.56 13.36 -1.45
N GLY A 6 -0.24 14.19 -0.79
CA GLY A 6 -1.65 14.44 -1.15
C GLY A 6 -2.50 15.03 -0.02
N PRO A 7 -3.72 15.51 -0.31
CA PRO A 7 -4.58 16.20 0.66
C PRO A 7 -5.09 15.28 1.79
N ASN A 8 -5.63 15.85 2.86
CA ASN A 8 -6.23 15.07 3.95
C ASN A 8 -7.41 14.25 3.44
N GLY A 9 -7.52 13.00 3.90
CA GLY A 9 -8.56 12.06 3.45
C GLY A 9 -8.27 11.37 2.10
N SER A 10 -7.16 11.66 1.41
CA SER A 10 -6.84 11.06 0.10
C SER A 10 -6.37 9.59 0.14
N GLY A 11 -6.42 8.93 1.30
CA GLY A 11 -6.06 7.51 1.44
C GLY A 11 -4.57 7.20 1.61
N LYS A 12 -3.68 8.19 1.78
CA LYS A 12 -2.21 7.95 1.95
C LYS A 12 -1.89 6.91 3.03
N SER A 13 -2.53 6.99 4.18
CA SER A 13 -2.31 6.01 5.25
C SER A 13 -2.83 4.62 4.91
N ASN A 14 -3.84 4.49 4.04
CA ASN A 14 -4.29 3.19 3.57
C ASN A 14 -3.22 2.50 2.72
N VAL A 15 -2.41 3.26 1.96
CA VAL A 15 -1.27 2.71 1.22
C VAL A 15 -0.24 2.11 2.18
N ILE A 16 0.06 2.80 3.29
CA ILE A 16 0.96 2.29 4.33
C ILE A 16 0.35 1.05 5.01
N ASP A 17 -0.94 1.09 5.36
CA ASP A 17 -1.63 -0.05 5.95
C ASP A 17 -1.62 -1.28 5.00
N SER A 18 -1.76 -1.08 3.69
CA SER A 18 -1.64 -2.14 2.66
C SER A 18 -0.24 -2.75 2.60
N MET A 19 0.81 -1.93 2.77
CA MET A 19 2.18 -2.44 2.89
C MET A 19 2.36 -3.26 4.18
N LEU A 20 1.82 -2.82 5.31
CA LEU A 20 1.87 -3.60 6.54
C LEU A 20 1.13 -4.94 6.38
N PHE A 21 0.00 -4.94 5.67
CA PHE A 21 -0.78 -6.15 5.37
C PHE A 21 0.02 -7.14 4.51
N VAL A 22 0.58 -6.71 3.38
CA VAL A 22 1.28 -7.62 2.45
C VAL A 22 2.56 -8.20 3.04
N PHE A 23 3.23 -7.47 3.95
CA PHE A 23 4.38 -7.96 4.70
C PHE A 23 4.01 -8.81 5.93
N GLY A 24 2.72 -9.10 6.16
CA GLY A 24 2.28 -9.99 7.23
C GLY A 24 2.45 -9.41 8.64
N TYR A 25 2.49 -8.09 8.79
CA TYR A 25 2.51 -7.48 10.12
C TYR A 25 1.24 -7.83 10.89
N ARG A 26 1.39 -7.98 12.22
CA ARG A 26 0.23 -8.20 13.10
C ARG A 26 -0.79 -7.08 12.91
N ALA A 27 -2.06 -7.44 12.87
CA ALA A 27 -3.16 -6.49 12.72
C ALA A 27 -3.15 -5.36 13.78
N THR A 28 -2.58 -5.60 14.96
CA THR A 28 -2.40 -4.59 16.01
C THR A 28 -1.44 -3.45 15.65
N LYS A 29 -0.62 -3.63 14.61
CA LYS A 29 0.26 -2.60 14.04
C LYS A 29 -0.41 -1.82 12.91
N ILE A 30 -1.49 -2.35 12.33
CA ILE A 30 -2.33 -1.63 11.40
C ILE A 30 -3.14 -0.61 12.21
N ARG A 31 -3.19 0.64 11.76
CA ARG A 31 -3.83 1.73 12.52
C ARG A 31 -5.32 1.49 12.74
N SER A 32 -5.96 0.80 11.81
CA SER A 32 -7.39 0.50 11.82
C SER A 32 -7.74 -0.58 12.84
N LYS A 33 -8.64 -0.26 13.78
CA LYS A 33 -9.16 -1.21 14.79
C LYS A 33 -9.90 -2.41 14.18
N LYS A 34 -10.38 -2.28 12.94
CA LYS A 34 -11.09 -3.33 12.18
C LYS A 34 -10.44 -3.45 10.80
N ILE A 35 -9.97 -4.65 10.44
CA ILE A 35 -9.35 -4.93 9.13
C ILE A 35 -10.32 -4.64 7.97
N SER A 36 -11.62 -4.84 8.18
CA SER A 36 -12.64 -4.55 7.16
C SER A 36 -12.68 -3.10 6.70
N VAL A 37 -12.10 -2.16 7.46
CA VAL A 37 -11.97 -0.74 7.07
C VAL A 37 -10.96 -0.54 5.93
N LEU A 38 -10.10 -1.54 5.65
CA LEU A 38 -9.22 -1.53 4.49
C LEU A 38 -9.97 -1.88 3.19
N LEU A 39 -11.16 -2.46 3.27
CA LEU A 39 -11.98 -2.73 2.09
C LEU A 39 -12.56 -1.43 1.56
N HIS A 40 -12.63 -1.32 0.24
CA HIS A 40 -13.22 -0.18 -0.42
C HIS A 40 -14.70 -0.04 -0.05
N SER A 41 -15.12 1.16 0.36
CA SER A 41 -16.51 1.48 0.67
C SER A 41 -16.87 2.82 0.05
N SER A 42 -17.72 2.80 -0.97
CA SER A 42 -18.26 4.01 -1.61
C SER A 42 -19.71 3.79 -2.02
N SER A 43 -20.45 4.86 -2.27
CA SER A 43 -21.83 4.78 -2.78
C SER A 43 -21.92 4.05 -4.13
N LYS A 44 -20.84 4.10 -4.93
CA LYS A 44 -20.74 3.41 -6.21
C LYS A 44 -20.50 1.90 -6.04
N PHE A 45 -19.85 1.49 -4.96
CA PHE A 45 -19.48 0.10 -4.69
C PHE A 45 -19.78 -0.28 -3.22
N PRO A 46 -21.05 -0.47 -2.85
CA PRO A 46 -21.46 -0.59 -1.45
C PRO A 46 -21.15 -1.94 -0.77
N ASN A 47 -20.80 -2.98 -1.53
CA ASN A 47 -20.74 -4.37 -1.03
C ASN A 47 -19.42 -5.09 -1.39
N ILE A 48 -18.28 -4.41 -1.29
CA ILE A 48 -16.97 -5.05 -1.50
C ILE A 48 -16.59 -5.87 -0.25
N THR A 49 -16.33 -7.16 -0.44
CA THR A 49 -16.04 -8.11 0.65
C THR A 49 -14.59 -8.58 0.69
N ASN A 50 -13.81 -8.27 -0.34
CA ASN A 50 -12.41 -8.67 -0.45
C ASN A 50 -11.56 -7.54 -1.06
N ALA A 51 -10.26 -7.63 -0.80
CA ALA A 51 -9.24 -6.83 -1.46
C ALA A 51 -8.00 -7.71 -1.63
N CYS A 52 -7.21 -7.43 -2.66
CA CYS A 52 -5.94 -8.09 -2.91
C CYS A 52 -4.85 -7.02 -2.92
N VAL A 53 -3.70 -7.34 -2.33
CA VAL A 53 -2.50 -6.50 -2.35
C VAL A 53 -1.35 -7.37 -2.83
N ALA A 54 -0.62 -6.89 -3.83
CA ALA A 54 0.57 -7.54 -4.35
C ALA A 54 1.75 -6.57 -4.30
N VAL A 55 2.94 -7.08 -3.98
CA VAL A 55 4.20 -6.33 -4.09
C VAL A 55 5.10 -7.06 -5.07
N HIS A 56 5.64 -6.30 -6.00
CA HIS A 56 6.56 -6.77 -7.02
C HIS A 56 7.96 -6.30 -6.64
N PHE A 57 8.84 -7.25 -6.34
CA PHE A 57 10.24 -6.98 -6.10
C PHE A 57 11.00 -7.23 -7.40
N CYS A 58 11.88 -6.30 -7.74
CA CYS A 58 12.83 -6.50 -8.82
C CYS A 58 14.23 -6.26 -8.28
N GLN A 59 15.20 -7.00 -8.80
CA GLN A 59 16.59 -6.72 -8.50
C GLN A 59 17.04 -5.52 -9.33
N ILE A 60 17.77 -4.61 -8.70
CA ILE A 60 18.28 -3.40 -9.35
C ILE A 60 19.80 -3.45 -9.29
N ILE A 61 20.46 -3.10 -10.39
CA ILE A 61 21.89 -2.84 -10.46
C ILE A 61 22.07 -1.33 -10.67
N ASP A 62 22.72 -0.68 -9.70
CA ASP A 62 23.02 0.75 -9.76
C ASP A 62 24.09 1.03 -10.83
N GLY A 63 23.85 2.05 -11.65
CA GLY A 63 24.78 2.58 -12.66
C GLY A 63 25.49 3.84 -12.17
N GLU A 64 26.09 4.59 -13.11
CA GLU A 64 26.65 5.91 -12.78
C GLU A 64 25.53 6.96 -12.61
N GLY A 65 25.65 7.79 -11.57
CA GLY A 65 24.68 8.86 -11.31
C GLY A 65 23.30 8.34 -10.87
N GLU A 66 22.26 8.70 -11.63
CA GLU A 66 20.87 8.27 -11.37
C GLU A 66 20.42 7.09 -12.25
N GLU A 67 21.32 6.52 -13.05
CA GLU A 67 21.00 5.36 -13.89
C GLU A 67 20.91 4.07 -13.08
N PHE A 68 19.98 3.20 -13.46
CA PHE A 68 19.85 1.86 -12.90
C PHE A 68 19.28 0.91 -13.94
N THR A 69 19.58 -0.38 -13.80
CA THR A 69 18.98 -1.44 -14.61
C THR A 69 18.18 -2.41 -13.73
N VAL A 70 17.05 -2.86 -14.25
CA VAL A 70 16.19 -3.86 -13.59
C VAL A 70 16.50 -5.22 -14.18
N VAL A 71 16.82 -6.19 -13.32
CA VAL A 71 17.11 -7.59 -13.68
C VAL A 71 15.86 -8.46 -13.59
#